data_AF-A0A9W6JPB1-F1
#
_entry.id   AF-A0A9W6JPB1-F1
#
_cell.length_a   1.000
_cell.length_b   1.000
_cell.length_c   1.000
_cell.angle_alpha   90.00
_cell.angle_beta   90.00
_cell.angle_gamma   90.00
#
_symmetry.space_group_name_H-M   'P 1'
#
loop_
_entity.id
_entity.type
_entity.pdbx_description
1 polymer ?
#
loop_
_entity_poly.entity_id
_entity_poly.type
_entity_poly.pdbx_seq_one_letter_code
_entity_poly.pdbx_strand_id
1 'polypeptide(L)'
;MSGGQGPLSGRFIRVKEALLREHAERDDPRAPFYAAMLAVDTYEDYDALAGSRPVAVPDRRIGSVTPRDEIRHARRRGWIADD
;
A
#
# COMPACT_ATOMS: atom_id res chain seq x y z
N MET A 1 -13.00 -4.50 -22.85
CA MET A 1 -12.83 -3.38 -21.90
C MET A 1 -11.51 -3.54 -21.19
N SER A 2 -10.44 -2.95 -21.73
CA SER A 2 -9.11 -3.02 -21.14
C SER A 2 -9.01 -1.95 -20.06
N GLY A 3 -9.28 -2.33 -18.80
CA GLY A 3 -9.07 -1.46 -17.65
C GLY A 3 -7.57 -1.23 -17.47
N GLY A 4 -7.06 -0.18 -18.11
CA GLY A 4 -5.66 0.23 -17.99
C GLY A 4 -5.34 0.59 -16.55
N GLN A 5 -4.78 -0.37 -15.82
CA GLN A 5 -4.03 -0.13 -14.59
C GLN A 5 -2.80 0.70 -14.97
N GLY A 6 -2.88 2.02 -14.82
CA GLY A 6 -1.70 2.87 -15.00
C GLY A 6 -0.56 2.43 -14.06
N PRO A 7 0.70 2.58 -14.48
CA PRO A 7 1.85 2.26 -13.63
C PRO A 7 1.80 3.10 -12.34
N LEU A 8 2.14 2.46 -11.21
CA LEU A 8 2.41 3.16 -9.95
C LEU A 8 3.80 3.76 -10.10
N SER A 9 3.88 5.02 -10.51
CA SER A 9 5.13 5.74 -10.74
C SER A 9 5.01 7.18 -10.28
N GLY A 10 6.11 7.74 -9.79
CA GLY A 10 6.16 9.10 -9.25
C GLY A 10 5.92 9.16 -7.75
N ARG A 11 5.61 10.36 -7.25
CA ARG A 11 5.47 10.63 -5.83
C ARG A 11 4.04 10.45 -5.35
N PHE A 12 3.90 10.12 -4.07
CA PHE A 12 2.62 10.15 -3.38
C PHE A 12 2.75 10.90 -2.06
N ILE A 13 1.65 11.52 -1.64
CA ILE A 13 1.53 12.19 -0.34
C ILE A 13 0.64 11.36 0.60
N ARG A 14 0.96 11.38 1.90
CA ARG A 14 0.21 10.70 2.96
C ARG A 14 -0.91 11.59 3.51
N VAL A 15 -2.08 11.54 2.88
CA VAL A 15 -3.27 12.31 3.28
C VAL A 15 -3.76 11.94 4.69
N LYS A 16 -3.71 10.64 5.04
CA LYS A 16 -4.13 10.14 6.36
C LYS A 16 -2.99 9.45 7.09
N GLU A 17 -1.90 10.18 7.30
CA GLU A 17 -0.67 9.64 7.90
C GLU A 17 -0.89 8.99 9.29
N ALA A 18 -1.70 9.60 10.16
CA ALA A 18 -2.01 9.03 11.48
C ALA A 18 -2.68 7.65 11.38
N LEU A 19 -3.59 7.47 10.42
CA LEU A 19 -4.26 6.18 10.19
C LEU A 19 -3.29 5.14 9.64
N LEU A 20 -2.36 5.54 8.76
CA LEU A 20 -1.31 4.65 8.26
C LEU A 20 -0.39 4.19 9.40
N ARG A 21 -0.04 5.08 10.34
CA ARG A 21 0.74 4.73 11.55
C ARG A 21 0.01 3.72 12.42
N GLU A 22 -1.27 3.98 12.73
CA GLU A 22 -2.09 3.05 13.51
C GLU A 22 -2.12 1.66 12.86
N HIS A 23 -2.27 1.60 11.54
CA HIS A 23 -2.26 0.34 10.80
C HIS A 23 -0.89 -0.34 10.74
N ALA A 24 0.20 0.42 10.74
CA ALA A 24 1.57 -0.10 10.76
C ALA A 24 1.97 -0.71 12.11
N GLU A 25 1.27 -0.36 13.19
CA GLU A 25 1.53 -0.85 14.55
C GLU A 25 0.64 -2.05 14.95
N ARG A 26 -0.34 -2.42 14.11
CA ARG A 26 -1.22 -3.55 14.36
C ARG A 26 -0.51 -4.88 14.12
N ASP A 27 -0.94 -5.91 14.84
CA ASP A 27 -0.66 -7.31 14.51
C ASP A 27 -1.49 -7.75 13.29
N ASP A 28 -1.21 -7.14 12.14
CA ASP A 28 -1.82 -7.42 10.84
C ASP A 28 -0.70 -7.81 9.86
N PRO A 29 -0.84 -8.90 9.08
CA PRO A 29 0.15 -9.29 8.06
C PRO A 29 0.49 -8.18 7.04
N ARG A 30 -0.36 -7.16 6.91
CA ARG A 30 -0.18 -5.99 6.04
C ARG A 30 0.52 -4.82 6.72
N ALA A 31 0.73 -4.86 8.04
CA ALA A 31 1.43 -3.82 8.79
C ALA A 31 2.75 -3.37 8.13
N PRO A 32 3.60 -4.27 7.60
CA PRO A 32 4.82 -3.88 6.90
C PRO A 32 4.58 -3.02 5.64
N PHE A 33 3.45 -3.18 4.96
CA PHE A 33 3.12 -2.38 3.78
C PHE A 33 2.80 -0.93 4.17
N TYR A 34 2.06 -0.72 5.26
CA TYR A 34 1.79 0.63 5.76
C TYR A 34 3.04 1.29 6.31
N ALA A 35 3.92 0.54 6.99
CA ALA A 35 5.22 1.01 7.41
C ALA A 35 6.08 1.47 6.20
N ALA A 36 6.06 0.71 5.11
CA ALA A 36 6.75 1.10 3.88
C ALA A 36 6.18 2.42 3.29
N MET A 37 4.85 2.61 3.25
CA MET A 37 4.25 3.87 2.79
C MET A 37 4.63 5.09 3.65
N LEU A 38 4.97 4.87 4.93
CA LEU A 38 5.42 5.91 5.84
C LEU A 38 6.91 6.25 5.67
N ALA A 39 7.71 5.32 5.16
CA ALA A 39 9.16 5.45 5.06
C ALA A 39 9.66 6.13 3.78
N VAL A 40 8.84 6.13 2.72
CA VAL A 40 9.26 6.57 1.37
C VAL A 40 8.18 7.43 0.71
N ASP A 41 8.57 8.27 -0.24
CA ASP A 41 7.67 9.25 -0.88
C ASP A 41 7.30 8.86 -2.32
N THR A 42 7.88 7.80 -2.85
CA THR A 42 7.73 7.40 -4.26
C THR A 42 7.17 6.01 -4.37
N TYR A 43 6.39 5.78 -5.43
CA TYR A 43 5.82 4.46 -5.71
C TYR A 43 6.92 3.42 -6.00
N GLU A 44 8.02 3.85 -6.60
CA GLU A 44 9.17 3.03 -6.92
C GLU A 44 9.92 2.58 -5.66
N ASP A 45 10.23 3.50 -4.75
CA ASP A 45 10.88 3.17 -3.48
C ASP A 45 9.97 2.31 -2.61
N TYR A 46 8.66 2.52 -2.69
CA TYR A 46 7.68 1.67 -2.01
C TYR A 46 7.71 0.23 -2.54
N ASP A 47 7.71 0.03 -3.86
CA ASP A 47 7.78 -1.32 -4.48
C ASP A 47 9.11 -1.99 -4.13
N ALA A 48 10.21 -1.23 -4.07
CA ALA A 48 11.52 -1.73 -3.65
C ALA A 48 11.56 -2.14 -2.17
N LEU A 49 10.94 -1.36 -1.28
CA LEU A 49 10.96 -1.59 0.16
C LEU A 49 9.97 -2.69 0.60
N ALA A 50 8.74 -2.64 0.11
CA ALA A 50 7.70 -3.61 0.43
C ALA A 50 7.88 -4.93 -0.34
N GLY A 51 8.67 -4.91 -1.42
CA GLY A 51 8.91 -6.06 -2.29
C GLY A 51 7.70 -6.43 -3.14
N SER A 52 7.67 -7.68 -3.60
CA SER A 52 6.59 -8.20 -4.46
C SER A 52 5.86 -9.41 -3.87
N ARG A 53 6.28 -9.87 -2.69
CA ARG A 53 5.77 -11.12 -2.10
C ARG A 53 4.36 -10.89 -1.54
N PRO A 54 3.36 -11.69 -1.95
CA PRO A 54 2.03 -11.65 -1.33
C PRO A 54 2.10 -12.11 0.13
N VAL A 55 1.38 -11.41 1.01
CA VAL A 55 1.14 -11.85 2.40
C VAL A 55 -0.23 -12.49 2.50
N ALA A 56 -0.34 -13.59 3.24
CA ALA A 56 -1.62 -14.24 3.49
C ALA A 56 -2.44 -13.42 4.49
N VAL A 57 -3.71 -13.19 4.18
CA VAL A 57 -4.64 -12.47 5.06
C VAL A 57 -5.85 -13.39 5.29
N PRO A 58 -5.91 -14.09 6.45
CA PRO A 58 -6.87 -15.17 6.71
C PRO A 58 -8.33 -14.76 6.49
N ASP A 59 -8.67 -13.52 6.84
CA ASP A 59 -10.06 -13.03 6.81
C ASP A 59 -10.48 -12.41 5.46
N ARG A 60 -9.60 -12.41 4.44
CA ARG A 60 -9.92 -11.82 3.13
C ARG A 60 -10.38 -12.87 2.14
N ARG A 61 -11.43 -12.55 1.39
CA ARG A 61 -11.98 -13.37 0.28
C ARG A 61 -10.94 -13.76 -0.79
N ILE A 62 -9.85 -13.00 -0.92
CA ILE A 62 -8.78 -13.19 -1.92
C ILE A 62 -7.61 -14.02 -1.35
N GLY A 63 -7.57 -14.27 -0.03
CA GLY A 63 -6.58 -15.11 0.66
C GLY A 63 -5.18 -14.51 0.79
N SER A 64 -4.77 -13.63 -0.12
CA SER A 64 -3.50 -12.91 -0.06
C SER A 64 -3.58 -11.49 -0.59
N VAL A 65 -2.59 -10.67 -0.22
CA VAL A 65 -2.49 -9.26 -0.57
C VAL A 65 -1.06 -8.95 -0.98
N THR A 66 -0.89 -8.25 -2.10
CA THR A 66 0.42 -7.75 -2.53
C THR A 66 0.63 -6.30 -2.09
N PRO A 67 1.88 -5.82 -2.02
CA PRO A 67 2.18 -4.40 -1.81
C PRO A 67 1.45 -3.49 -2.80
N ARG A 68 1.35 -3.89 -4.06
CA ARG A 68 0.64 -3.14 -5.10
C ARG A 68 -0.86 -3.08 -4.87
N ASP A 69 -1.46 -4.17 -4.38
CA ASP A 69 -2.88 -4.15 -4.02
C ASP A 69 -3.14 -3.21 -2.86
N GLU A 70 -2.24 -3.21 -1.87
CA GLU A 70 -2.42 -2.41 -0.67
C GLU A 70 -2.21 -0.91 -0.94
N ILE A 71 -1.22 -0.52 -1.73
CA ILE A 71 -1.04 0.90 -2.09
C ILE A 71 -2.18 1.42 -2.96
N ARG A 72 -2.70 0.59 -3.87
CA ARG A 72 -3.93 0.92 -4.63
C ARG A 72 -5.15 0.99 -3.73
N HIS A 73 -5.20 0.19 -2.66
CA HIS A 73 -6.27 0.24 -1.68
C HIS A 73 -6.21 1.55 -0.89
N ALA A 74 -5.04 1.91 -0.36
CA ALA A 74 -4.79 3.16 0.35
C ALA A 74 -5.14 4.38 -0.50
N ARG A 75 -4.72 4.39 -1.78
CA ARG A 75 -5.06 5.45 -2.74
C ARG A 75 -6.57 5.54 -2.99
N ARG A 76 -7.24 4.42 -3.27
CA ARG A 76 -8.71 4.38 -3.47
C ARG A 76 -9.51 4.82 -2.24
N ARG A 77 -8.95 4.65 -1.04
CA ARG A 77 -9.56 5.08 0.23
C ARG A 77 -9.22 6.53 0.59
N GLY A 78 -8.42 7.24 -0.23
CA GLY A 78 -7.97 8.60 0.03
C GLY A 78 -7.04 8.70 1.24
N TRP A 79 -6.28 7.65 1.54
CA TRP A 79 -5.27 7.66 2.60
C TRP A 79 -3.93 8.20 2.11
N ILE A 80 -3.68 7.97 0.81
CA ILE A 80 -2.62 8.59 0.05
C ILE A 80 -3.23 9.21 -1.22
N ALA A 81 -2.54 10.18 -1.80
CA ALA A 81 -2.86 10.76 -3.10
C ALA A 81 -1.60 10.88 -3.94
N ASP A 82 -1.76 10.95 -5.26
CA ASP A 82 -0.65 11.31 -6.14
C ASP A 82 -0.29 12.79 -5.89
N ASP A 83 1.01 13.09 -5.91
CA ASP A 83 1.53 14.48 -5.88
C ASP A 83 1.46 15.11 -7.29
#